data_AF-A0A6M0BU05-F1
#
_entry.id   AF-A0A6M0BU05-F1
#
_cell.length_a   1.000
_cell.length_b   1.000
_cell.length_c   1.000
_cell.angle_alpha   90.00
_cell.angle_beta   90.00
_cell.angle_gamma   90.00
#
_symmetry.space_group_name_H-M   'P 1'
#
loop_
_entity.id
_entity.type
_entity.pdbx_description
1 polymer ?
#
loop_
_entity_poly.entity_id
_entity_poly.type
_entity_poly.pdbx_seq_one_letter_code
_entity_poly.pdbx_strand_id
1 'polypeptide(L)'
;MVQHKSDKNVLFLTYESMKNNPKINIIAIAKFLCDRYVEKIENSQILESILYHTNFTRMSKNKSRWSSQRPAKMTLFIRQGKVGDWNSHFSVYQTQRLSQKLKMRTAGTEAENLWQIPE
;
A
#
# COMPACT_ATOMS: atom_id res chain seq x y z
N MET A 1 15.82 -6.86 -2.49
CA MET A 1 14.83 -5.83 -2.12
C MET A 1 14.53 -5.80 -0.62
N VAL A 2 14.40 -6.95 0.07
CA VAL A 2 14.20 -6.95 1.54
C VAL A 2 15.51 -6.86 2.35
N GLN A 3 16.66 -7.16 1.76
CA GLN A 3 17.97 -7.09 2.45
C GLN A 3 18.30 -5.71 3.04
N HIS A 4 17.81 -4.63 2.42
CA HIS A 4 18.02 -3.25 2.86
C HIS A 4 16.84 -2.69 3.69
N LYS A 5 15.85 -3.52 4.03
CA LYS A 5 14.66 -3.07 4.75
C LYS A 5 14.99 -2.47 6.12
N SER A 6 16.07 -2.94 6.73
CA SER A 6 16.56 -2.50 8.03
C SER A 6 17.55 -1.35 7.94
N ASP A 7 17.86 -0.86 6.73
CA ASP A 7 18.76 0.27 6.55
C ASP A 7 18.08 1.55 7.04
N LYS A 8 18.82 2.39 7.75
CA LYS A 8 18.29 3.60 8.39
C LYS A 8 17.61 4.58 7.42
N ASN A 9 18.03 4.56 6.15
CA ASN A 9 17.53 5.40 5.07
C ASN A 9 16.49 4.70 4.18
N VAL A 10 15.90 3.59 4.64
CA VAL A 10 14.84 2.86 3.93
C VAL A 10 13.63 2.70 4.85
N LEU A 11 12.48 3.24 4.45
CA LEU A 11 11.20 2.94 5.08
C LEU A 11 10.46 1.90 4.27
N PHE A 12 10.21 0.74 4.87
CA PHE A 12 9.43 -0.33 4.27
C PHE A 12 7.99 -0.32 4.77
N LEU A 13 7.02 -0.16 3.86
CA LEU A 13 5.59 -0.23 4.14
C LEU A 13 4.92 -1.20 3.15
N THR A 14 3.86 -1.88 3.60
CA THR A 14 3.00 -2.66 2.71
C THR A 14 1.71 -1.91 2.42
N TYR A 15 1.13 -2.14 1.23
CA TYR A 15 -0.12 -1.51 0.86
C TYR A 15 -1.27 -1.91 1.78
N GLU A 16 -1.27 -3.17 2.20
CA GLU A 16 -2.21 -3.77 3.13
C GLU A 16 -2.13 -3.08 4.50
N SER A 17 -0.93 -2.83 5.02
CA SER A 17 -0.74 -2.07 6.26
C SER A 17 -1.30 -0.66 6.13
N MET A 18 -0.97 0.05 5.04
CA MET A 18 -1.48 1.41 4.80
C MET A 18 -2.99 1.47 4.72
N LYS A 19 -3.64 0.42 4.18
CA LYS A 19 -5.10 0.32 4.12
C LYS A 19 -5.72 -0.08 5.46
N ASN A 20 -5.08 -0.96 6.22
CA ASN A 20 -5.59 -1.45 7.50
C ASN A 20 -5.49 -0.38 8.60
N ASN A 21 -4.35 0.30 8.70
CA ASN A 21 -4.14 1.35 9.70
C ASN A 21 -3.36 2.54 9.12
N PRO A 22 -4.02 3.43 8.36
CA PRO A 22 -3.36 4.55 7.70
C PRO A 22 -2.68 5.51 8.70
N LYS A 23 -3.23 5.67 9.91
CA LYS A 23 -2.68 6.56 10.95
C LYS A 23 -1.28 6.13 11.38
N ILE A 24 -1.09 4.84 11.69
CA ILE A 24 0.23 4.31 12.08
C ILE A 24 1.25 4.50 10.94
N ASN A 25 0.82 4.29 9.69
CA ASN A 25 1.70 4.44 8.53
C ASN A 25 2.08 5.91 8.30
N ILE A 26 1.16 6.86 8.49
CA ILE A 26 1.46 8.31 8.42
C ILE A 26 2.48 8.69 9.50
N ILE A 27 2.33 8.18 10.72
CA ILE A 27 3.29 8.41 11.81
C ILE A 27 4.65 7.82 11.46
N ALA A 28 4.70 6.61 10.89
CA ALA A 28 5.96 5.99 10.45
C ALA A 28 6.65 6.82 9.36
N ILE A 29 5.89 7.35 8.39
CA ILE A 29 6.43 8.24 7.35
C ILE A 29 6.97 9.54 7.96
N ALA A 30 6.23 10.16 8.88
CA ALA A 30 6.67 11.39 9.53
C ALA A 30 7.99 11.19 10.29
N LYS A 31 8.08 10.13 11.10
CA LYS A 31 9.31 9.73 11.82
C LYS A 31 10.48 9.50 10.87
N PHE A 32 10.23 8.85 9.74
CA PHE A 32 11.26 8.57 8.74
C PHE A 32 11.78 9.84 8.04
N LEU A 33 10.92 10.83 7.81
CA LEU A 33 11.32 12.09 7.19
C LEU A 33 12.16 12.96 8.12
N CYS A 34 11.65 13.27 9.32
CA CYS A 34 12.38 13.85 10.46
C CYS A 34 11.45 14.13 11.65
N ASP A 35 12.04 14.34 12.84
CA ASP A 35 11.32 14.61 14.09
C ASP A 35 10.39 15.83 14.02
N ARG A 36 10.74 16.85 13.23
CA ARG A 36 9.88 18.03 13.01
C ARG A 36 8.51 17.68 12.44
N TYR A 37 8.40 16.62 11.63
CA TYR A 37 7.11 16.18 11.11
C TYR A 37 6.30 15.41 12.15
N VAL A 38 6.96 14.75 13.11
CA VAL A 38 6.30 14.07 14.23
C VAL A 38 5.57 15.09 15.10
N GLU A 39 6.25 16.16 15.51
CA GLU A 39 5.65 17.28 16.26
C GLU A 39 4.45 17.88 15.52
N LYS A 40 4.53 18.01 14.19
CA LYS A 40 3.43 18.55 13.38
C LYS A 40 2.20 17.64 13.36
N ILE A 41 2.38 16.32 13.36
CA ILE A 41 1.26 15.38 13.33
C ILE A 41 0.70 15.05 14.72
N GLU A 42 1.37 15.47 15.80
CA GLU A 42 0.77 15.49 17.14
C GLU A 42 -0.44 16.43 17.21
N ASN A 43 -0.45 17.48 16.39
CA ASN A 43 -1.66 18.25 16.15
C ASN A 43 -2.71 17.40 15.43
N SER A 44 -3.77 17.06 16.16
CA SER A 44 -4.87 16.23 15.67
C SER A 44 -5.53 16.79 14.41
N GLN A 45 -5.64 18.11 14.26
CA GLN A 45 -6.25 18.72 13.07
C GLN A 45 -5.41 18.48 11.81
N ILE A 46 -4.08 18.52 11.94
CA ILE A 46 -3.17 18.26 10.82
C ILE A 46 -3.26 16.78 10.42
N LEU A 47 -3.22 15.88 11.41
CA LEU A 47 -3.31 14.44 11.16
C LEU A 47 -4.64 14.04 10.52
N GLU A 48 -5.75 14.55 11.05
CA GLU A 48 -7.09 14.33 10.48
C GLU A 48 -7.21 14.93 9.07
N SER A 49 -6.61 16.10 8.82
CA SER A 49 -6.55 16.70 7.49
C SER A 49 -5.80 15.80 6.50
N ILE A 50 -4.65 15.25 6.89
CA ILE A 50 -3.89 14.31 6.05
C ILE A 50 -4.75 13.08 5.76
N LEU A 51 -5.27 12.41 6.78
CA LEU A 51 -6.13 11.22 6.63
C LEU A 51 -7.33 11.49 5.72
N TYR A 52 -7.95 12.65 5.88
CA TYR A 52 -9.06 13.08 5.05
C TYR A 52 -8.64 13.29 3.60
N HIS A 53 -7.55 14.00 3.32
CA HIS A 53 -7.15 14.29 1.94
C HIS A 53 -6.50 13.12 1.21
N THR A 54 -5.86 12.19 1.93
CA THR A 54 -5.17 11.03 1.35
C THR A 54 -6.03 9.77 1.26
N ASN A 55 -7.30 9.82 1.70
CA ASN A 55 -8.17 8.65 1.53
C ASN A 55 -8.56 8.44 0.06
N PHE A 56 -8.88 7.17 -0.25
CA PHE A 56 -9.19 6.75 -1.61
C PHE A 56 -10.35 7.55 -2.24
N THR A 57 -11.42 7.80 -1.49
CA THR A 57 -12.60 8.53 -1.98
C THR A 57 -12.25 9.95 -2.39
N ARG A 58 -11.31 10.60 -1.70
CA ARG A 58 -10.86 11.95 -2.03
C ARG A 58 -9.89 11.95 -3.21
N MET A 59 -8.91 11.05 -3.19
CA MET A 59 -7.95 10.94 -4.28
C MET A 59 -8.60 10.54 -5.61
N SER A 60 -9.68 9.73 -5.58
CA SER A 60 -10.36 9.22 -6.79
C SER A 60 -11.22 10.25 -7.52
N LYS A 61 -11.55 11.39 -6.90
CA LYS A 61 -12.38 12.45 -7.52
C LYS A 61 -11.68 13.12 -8.70
N ASN A 62 -10.39 13.42 -8.57
CA ASN A 62 -9.62 14.09 -9.61
C ASN A 62 -8.66 13.09 -10.29
N LYS A 63 -9.17 12.36 -11.29
CA LYS A 63 -8.43 11.28 -11.95
C LYS A 63 -7.30 11.78 -12.85
N SER A 64 -7.46 12.95 -13.47
CA SER A 64 -6.44 13.55 -14.36
C SER A 64 -5.20 14.02 -13.60
N ARG A 65 -5.30 14.26 -12.29
CA ARG A 65 -4.15 14.56 -11.43
C ARG A 65 -3.12 13.44 -11.38
N TRP A 66 -3.53 12.18 -11.51
CA TRP A 66 -2.67 11.02 -11.21
C TRP A 66 -2.12 10.32 -12.45
N SER A 67 -2.57 10.71 -13.64
CA SER A 67 -2.06 10.16 -14.89
C SER A 67 -2.26 11.14 -16.04
N SER A 68 -1.31 11.16 -16.98
CA SER A 68 -1.49 11.75 -18.29
C SER A 68 -2.74 11.22 -19.00
N GLN A 69 -3.18 11.91 -20.05
CA GLN A 69 -4.36 11.49 -20.82
C GLN A 69 -4.21 10.04 -21.29
N ARG A 70 -5.17 9.19 -20.90
CA ARG A 70 -5.17 7.75 -21.20
C ARG A 70 -6.11 7.47 -22.39
N PRO A 71 -5.81 6.45 -23.23
CA PRO A 71 -6.71 6.04 -24.30
C PRO A 71 -8.10 5.65 -23.79
N ALA A 72 -9.15 5.90 -24.59
CA ALA A 72 -10.55 5.70 -24.18
C ALA A 72 -10.89 4.25 -23.74
N LYS A 73 -10.21 3.25 -24.30
CA LYS A 73 -10.41 1.82 -23.96
C LYS A 73 -9.54 1.34 -22.79
N MET A 74 -8.70 2.21 -22.22
CA MET A 74 -7.80 1.84 -21.14
C MET A 74 -8.50 1.98 -19.79
N THR A 75 -8.21 1.06 -18.87
CA THR A 75 -8.68 1.17 -17.49
C THR A 75 -8.17 2.45 -16.81
N LEU A 76 -9.01 2.97 -15.92
CA LEU A 76 -8.72 4.14 -15.10
C LEU A 76 -7.49 3.89 -14.22
N PHE A 77 -6.69 4.94 -13.99
CA PHE A 77 -5.53 4.87 -13.08
C PHE A 77 -5.95 4.52 -11.65
N ILE A 78 -6.95 5.23 -11.13
CA ILE A 78 -7.59 4.89 -9.85
C ILE A 78 -8.81 4.00 -10.13
N ARG A 79 -8.69 2.71 -9.82
CA ARG A 79 -9.72 1.69 -10.10
C ARG A 79 -10.65 1.40 -8.91
N GLN A 80 -10.11 0.81 -7.84
CA GLN A 80 -10.90 0.39 -6.67
C GLN A 80 -10.20 0.60 -5.32
N GLY A 81 -8.87 0.55 -5.28
CA GLY A 81 -8.09 0.76 -4.05
C GLY A 81 -8.49 -0.19 -2.91
N LYS A 82 -8.78 -1.45 -3.25
CA LYS A 82 -9.23 -2.50 -2.32
C LYS A 82 -8.19 -3.62 -2.27
N VAL A 83 -7.93 -4.11 -1.06
CA VAL A 83 -7.12 -5.32 -0.83
C VAL A 83 -7.98 -6.55 -1.09
N GLY A 84 -7.45 -7.56 -1.78
CA GLY A 84 -8.17 -8.82 -2.03
C GLY A 84 -9.05 -8.83 -3.28
N ASP A 85 -9.00 -7.81 -4.13
CA ASP A 85 -9.81 -7.81 -5.37
C ASP A 85 -9.44 -8.95 -6.33
N TRP A 86 -8.24 -9.52 -6.19
CA TRP A 86 -7.77 -10.68 -6.95
C TRP A 86 -8.71 -11.89 -6.87
N ASN A 87 -9.46 -12.04 -5.78
CA ASN A 87 -10.47 -13.10 -5.60
C ASN A 87 -11.58 -13.07 -6.68
N SER A 88 -11.83 -11.91 -7.29
CA SER A 88 -12.83 -11.78 -8.36
C SER A 88 -12.29 -12.07 -9.76
N HIS A 89 -10.96 -12.19 -9.91
CA HIS A 89 -10.30 -12.35 -11.21
C HIS A 89 -9.65 -13.72 -11.40
N PHE A 90 -9.22 -14.37 -10.32
CA PHE A 90 -8.55 -15.67 -10.39
C PHE A 90 -9.48 -16.81 -10.02
N SER A 91 -9.40 -17.90 -10.79
CA SER A 91 -9.98 -19.18 -10.37
C SER A 91 -9.22 -19.77 -9.18
N VAL A 92 -9.84 -20.69 -8.45
CA VAL A 92 -9.20 -21.42 -7.34
C VAL A 92 -7.87 -22.04 -7.78
N TYR A 93 -7.83 -22.67 -8.95
CA TYR A 93 -6.60 -23.26 -9.50
C TYR A 93 -5.51 -22.20 -9.77
N GLN A 94 -5.87 -21.06 -10.35
CA GLN A 94 -4.91 -19.99 -10.63
C GLN A 94 -4.35 -19.39 -9.34
N THR A 95 -5.21 -19.17 -8.35
CA THR A 95 -4.82 -18.73 -7.00
C THR A 95 -3.83 -19.70 -6.38
N GLN A 96 -4.17 -21.00 -6.33
CA GLN A 96 -3.29 -22.02 -5.75
C GLN A 96 -1.93 -22.06 -6.46
N ARG A 97 -1.92 -22.04 -7.79
CA ARG A 97 -0.69 -22.02 -8.59
C ARG A 97 0.17 -20.79 -8.30
N LEU A 98 -0.45 -19.61 -8.22
CA LEU A 98 0.26 -18.35 -7.90
C LEU A 98 0.80 -18.36 -6.47
N SER A 99 0.01 -18.79 -5.50
CA SER A 99 0.41 -18.91 -4.10
C SER A 99 1.59 -19.86 -3.92
N GLN A 100 1.55 -21.03 -4.57
CA GLN A 100 2.67 -21.97 -4.56
C GLN A 100 3.92 -21.36 -5.19
N LYS A 101 3.77 -20.69 -6.34
CA LYS A 101 4.90 -20.05 -7.02
C LYS A 101 5.49 -18.92 -6.17
N LEU A 102 4.66 -18.14 -5.49
CA LEU A 102 5.11 -17.08 -4.58
C LEU A 102 5.93 -17.69 -3.44
N LYS A 103 5.37 -18.67 -2.73
CA LYS A 103 6.07 -19.39 -1.65
C LYS A 103 7.44 -19.92 -2.10
N MET A 104 7.51 -20.61 -3.24
CA MET A 104 8.77 -21.11 -3.79
C MET A 104 9.79 -20.01 -4.12
N ARG A 105 9.33 -18.84 -4.54
CA ARG A 105 10.21 -17.72 -4.94
C ARG A 105 10.65 -16.86 -3.77
N THR A 106 9.85 -16.79 -2.71
CA THR A 106 10.16 -16.02 -1.50
C THR A 106 10.72 -16.87 -0.36
N ALA A 107 10.73 -18.20 -0.51
CA ALA A 107 11.30 -19.14 0.46
C ALA A 107 12.71 -18.72 0.89
N GLY A 108 12.94 -18.68 2.21
CA GLY A 108 14.21 -18.31 2.79
C GLY A 108 14.51 -16.79 2.75
N THR A 109 13.52 -15.97 2.38
CA THR A 109 13.62 -14.51 2.45
C THR A 109 12.59 -13.96 3.44
N GLU A 110 12.83 -12.75 3.95
CA GLU A 110 11.83 -12.06 4.76
C GLU A 110 10.48 -11.85 4.06
N ALA A 111 10.42 -11.94 2.73
CA ALA A 111 9.18 -11.81 1.97
C ALA A 111 8.24 -13.03 2.10
N GLU A 112 8.73 -14.16 2.60
CA GLU A 112 7.95 -15.39 2.80
C GLU A 112 6.75 -15.17 3.70
N ASN A 113 6.91 -14.34 4.75
CA ASN A 113 5.91 -14.11 5.78
C ASN A 113 5.15 -12.78 5.63
N LEU A 114 5.39 -12.02 4.56
CA LEU A 114 4.79 -10.69 4.38
C LEU A 114 3.29 -10.75 4.05
N TRP A 115 2.87 -11.79 3.32
CA TRP A 115 1.48 -11.96 2.89
C TRP A 115 0.95 -13.28 3.43
N GLN A 116 0.10 -13.21 4.46
CA GLN A 116 -0.69 -14.35 4.88
C GLN A 116 -1.80 -14.55 3.85
N ILE A 117 -1.57 -15.47 2.91
CA ILE A 117 -2.59 -15.87 1.94
C ILE A 117 -3.56 -16.79 2.70
N PRO A 118 -4.85 -16.42 2.85
CA PRO A 118 -5.83 -17.31 3.44
C PRO A 118 -5.94 -18.59 2.59
N GLU A 119 -6.09 -19.74 3.26
CA GLU A 119 -6.27 -21.05 2.62
C GLU A 119 -7.55 -21.13 1.77
#